data_AF-A0A383A215-F1
#
_entry.id   AF-A0A383A215-F1
#
_cell.length_a   1.000
_cell.length_b   1.000
_cell.length_c   1.000
_cell.angle_alpha   90.00
_cell.angle_beta   90.00
_cell.angle_gamma   90.00
#
_symmetry.space_group_name_H-M   'P 1'
#
loop_
_entity.id
_entity.type
_entity.pdbx_description
1 polymer ?
#
loop_
_entity_poly.entity_id
_entity_poly.type
_entity_poly.pdbx_seq_one_letter_code
_entity_poly.pdbx_strand_id
1 'polypeptide(L)' 'MTVKPSAQKKKEGLLRRHFGADTAEIMKSINASIDIDRRLYNQDIAGSVAHCNMLVSQGLITEDDGLAITRGL' A
#
# COMPACT_ATOMS: atom_id res chain seq x y z
N MET A 1 37.64 -6.96 6.51
CA MET A 1 36.65 -6.11 5.82
C MET A 1 36.01 -6.91 4.69
N THR A 2 34.84 -7.49 4.91
CA THR A 2 34.05 -8.11 3.84
C THR A 2 32.61 -7.65 4.03
N VAL A 3 32.23 -6.65 3.23
CA VAL A 3 30.88 -6.07 3.24
C VAL A 3 29.95 -7.08 2.60
N LYS A 4 28.96 -7.56 3.37
CA LYS A 4 27.87 -8.41 2.89
C LYS A 4 26.92 -7.52 2.07
N PRO A 5 26.53 -7.89 0.83
CA PRO A 5 25.62 -7.07 0.05
C PRO A 5 24.22 -7.08 0.71
N SER A 6 23.68 -5.89 0.91
CA SER A 6 22.34 -5.69 1.46
C SER A 6 21.28 -6.22 0.49
N ALA A 7 20.52 -7.23 0.91
CA ALA A 7 19.41 -7.75 0.13
C ALA A 7 18.27 -6.72 0.05
N GLN A 8 18.00 -6.21 -1.16
CA GLN A 8 16.83 -5.38 -1.43
C GLN A 8 15.54 -6.19 -1.21
N LYS A 9 14.73 -5.79 -0.22
CA LYS A 9 13.37 -6.31 -0.04
C LYS A 9 12.47 -5.77 -1.16
N LYS A 10 12.08 -6.63 -2.10
CA LYS A 10 11.05 -6.33 -3.11
C LYS A 10 9.68 -6.18 -2.42
N LYS A 11 8.91 -5.16 -2.83
CA LYS A 11 7.55 -4.90 -2.33
C LYS A 11 6.65 -6.10 -2.62
N GLU A 12 6.05 -6.67 -1.58
CA GLU A 12 5.35 -7.95 -1.62
C GLU A 12 3.84 -7.74 -1.75
N GLY A 13 3.19 -8.38 -2.74
CA GLY A 13 1.74 -8.30 -2.97
C GLY A 13 0.93 -9.38 -2.24
N LEU A 14 -0.33 -9.07 -1.93
CA LEU A 14 -1.24 -9.84 -1.07
C LEU A 14 -1.44 -11.32 -1.47
N LEU A 15 -1.37 -11.65 -2.77
CA LEU A 15 -1.49 -13.03 -3.27
C LEU A 15 -0.29 -13.93 -2.93
N ARG A 16 0.88 -13.36 -2.59
CA ARG A 16 2.11 -14.14 -2.38
C ARG A 16 2.13 -14.89 -1.04
N ARG A 17 1.29 -14.50 -0.05
CA ARG A 17 1.27 -15.16 1.27
C ARG A 17 0.76 -16.61 1.20
N HIS A 18 -0.11 -16.93 0.24
CA HIS A 18 -0.76 -18.24 0.13
C HIS A 18 -0.17 -19.13 -0.97
N PHE A 19 0.47 -18.55 -2.00
CA PHE A 19 1.09 -19.29 -3.09
C PHE A 19 2.59 -19.03 -3.08
N GLY A 20 3.38 -20.04 -2.70
CA GLY A 20 4.83 -19.96 -2.51
C GLY A 20 5.67 -19.76 -3.79
N ALA A 21 5.03 -19.49 -4.94
CA ALA A 21 5.68 -19.28 -6.23
C ALA A 21 5.35 -17.89 -6.79
N ASP A 22 6.27 -17.35 -7.60
CA ASP A 22 6.01 -16.14 -8.37
C ASP A 22 4.85 -16.44 -9.34
N THR A 23 3.75 -15.69 -9.23
CA THR A 23 2.62 -15.86 -10.14
C THR A 23 3.09 -15.56 -11.57
N ALA A 24 2.70 -16.43 -12.50
CA ALA A 24 3.02 -16.25 -13.91
C ALA A 24 2.60 -14.85 -14.39
N GLU A 25 3.36 -14.25 -15.30
CA GLU A 25 3.15 -12.87 -15.75
C GLU A 25 1.73 -12.64 -16.29
N ILE A 26 1.18 -13.63 -17.00
CA ILE A 26 -0.21 -13.63 -17.50
C ILE A 26 -1.22 -13.52 -16.35
N MET A 27 -0.96 -14.16 -15.21
CA MET A 27 -1.84 -14.07 -14.05
C MET A 27 -1.77 -12.68 -13.41
N LYS A 28 -0.62 -12.02 -13.44
CA LYS A 28 -0.48 -10.63 -12.97
C LYS A 28 -1.23 -9.66 -13.90
N SER A 29 -1.11 -9.83 -15.21
CA SER A 29 -1.78 -8.96 -16.18
C SER A 29 -3.31 -9.08 -16.13
N ILE A 30 -3.85 -10.29 -15.96
CA ILE A 30 -5.31 -10.51 -15.87
C ILE A 30 -5.90 -9.90 -14.59
N ASN A 31 -5.15 -9.91 -13.47
CA ASN A 31 -5.63 -9.36 -12.20
C ASN A 31 -5.38 -7.85 -12.03
N ALA A 32 -4.65 -7.21 -12.96
CA ALA A 32 -4.39 -5.79 -12.88
C ALA A 32 -5.65 -4.99 -13.28
N SER A 33 -6.14 -4.14 -12.38
CA SER A 33 -7.30 -3.26 -12.62
C SER A 33 -6.93 -1.79 -12.82
N ILE A 34 -5.64 -1.47 -12.86
CA ILE A 34 -5.13 -0.08 -12.85
C ILE A 34 -5.64 0.78 -14.00
N ASP A 35 -5.84 0.20 -15.18
CA ASP A 35 -6.33 0.93 -16.37
C ASP A 35 -7.73 1.53 -16.16
N ILE A 36 -8.50 0.91 -15.27
CA ILE A 36 -9.85 1.34 -14.89
C ILE A 36 -9.80 2.16 -13.60
N ASP A 37 -9.12 1.64 -12.58
CA ASP A 37 -9.18 2.18 -11.21
C ASP A 37 -8.43 3.50 -11.04
N ARG A 38 -7.46 3.80 -11.91
CA ARG A 38 -6.70 5.07 -11.83
C ARG A 38 -7.59 6.31 -11.82
N ARG A 39 -8.80 6.25 -12.41
CA ARG A 39 -9.76 7.37 -12.41
C ARG A 39 -10.39 7.62 -11.03
N LEU A 40 -10.31 6.64 -10.14
CA LEU A 40 -10.87 6.68 -8.78
C LEU A 40 -9.88 7.22 -7.74
N TYR A 41 -8.72 7.73 -8.16
CA TYR A 41 -7.67 8.19 -7.25
C TYR A 41 -8.16 9.27 -6.28
N ASN A 42 -9.04 10.18 -6.73
CA ASN A 42 -9.60 11.23 -5.88
C ASN A 42 -10.46 10.65 -4.75
N GLN A 43 -11.22 9.59 -5.03
CA GLN A 43 -12.04 8.89 -4.06
C GLN A 43 -11.17 8.11 -3.06
N ASP A 44 -10.09 7.50 -3.54
CA ASP A 44 -9.13 6.79 -2.69
C ASP A 44 -8.42 7.73 -1.70
N ILE A 45 -8.01 8.92 -2.16
CA ILE A 45 -7.45 9.98 -1.28
C ILE A 45 -8.50 10.43 -0.26
N ALA A 46 -9.71 10.77 -0.70
CA ALA A 46 -10.77 11.21 0.21
C ALA A 46 -11.12 10.14 1.26
N GLY A 47 -11.17 8.87 0.85
CA GLY A 47 -11.39 7.73 1.73
C GLY A 47 -10.26 7.53 2.73
N SER A 48 -9.01 7.67 2.28
CA SER A 48 -7.82 7.56 3.12
C SER A 48 -7.77 8.67 4.18
N VAL A 49 -8.11 9.91 3.84
CA VAL A 49 -8.22 11.02 4.81
C VAL A 49 -9.32 10.75 5.83
N ALA A 50 -10.50 10.33 5.38
CA ALA A 50 -11.61 10.00 6.30
C ALA A 50 -11.24 8.84 7.24
N HIS A 51 -10.56 7.81 6.73
CA HIS A 51 -10.07 6.69 7.51
C HIS A 51 -9.01 7.14 8.52
N CYS A 52 -8.08 8.00 8.12
CA CYS A 52 -7.05 8.55 9.00
C CYS A 52 -7.67 9.35 10.16
N ASN A 53 -8.63 10.23 9.87
CA ASN A 53 -9.36 10.97 10.89
C ASN A 53 -10.11 10.05 11.85
N MET A 54 -10.71 8.97 11.32
CA MET A 54 -11.33 7.94 12.15
C MET A 54 -10.30 7.28 13.08
N LEU A 55 -9.13 6.89 12.59
CA LEU A 55 -8.08 6.27 13.41
C LEU A 55 -7.62 7.18 14.56
N VAL A 56 -7.47 8.49 14.30
CA VAL A 56 -7.18 9.50 15.33
C VAL A 56 -8.31 9.55 16.36
N SER A 57 -9.58 9.59 15.91
CA SER A 57 -10.74 9.64 16.82
C SER A 57 -10.85 8.42 17.74
N GLN A 58 -10.38 7.26 17.28
CA GLN A 58 -10.37 6.02 18.06
C GLN A 58 -9.12 5.89 18.95
N GLY A 59 -8.20 6.86 18.90
CA GLY A 59 -6.95 6.83 19.66
C GLY A 59 -5.97 5.75 19.17
N LEU A 60 -6.12 5.27 17.93
CA LEU A 60 -5.23 4.26 17.35
C LEU A 60 -3.92 4.87 16.83
N ILE A 61 -3.95 6.15 16.44
CA ILE A 61 -2.78 6.95 16.05
C ILE A 61 -2.88 8.34 16.69
N THR A 62 -1.76 9.02 16.82
CA THR A 62 -1.71 10.39 17.36
C THR A 62 -2.25 11.41 16.34
N GLU A 63 -2.63 12.59 16.81
CA GLU A 63 -3.02 13.70 15.92
C GLU A 63 -1.85 14.11 14.99
N ASP A 64 -0.63 14.13 15.51
CA ASP A 64 0.58 14.47 14.73
C ASP A 64 0.82 13.45 13.62
N ASP A 65 0.69 12.15 13.91
CA ASP A 65 0.80 11.09 12.90
C ASP A 65 -0.33 11.20 11.87
N GLY A 66 -1.56 11.46 12.31
CA GLY A 66 -2.70 11.64 11.41
C GLY A 66 -2.51 12.82 10.46
N LEU A 67 -1.99 13.94 10.96
CA LEU A 67 -1.63 15.10 10.15
C LEU A 67 -0.49 14.80 9.18
N ALA A 68 0.54 14.08 9.62
CA ALA A 68 1.67 13.70 8.76
C ALA A 68 1.22 12.79 7.61
N ILE A 69 0.36 11.81 7.89
CA ILE A 69 -0.22 10.92 6.87
C ILE A 69 -1.06 11.74 5.88
N THR A 70 -1.98 12.56 6.38
CA THR A 70 -2.89 13.35 5.55
C THR A 70 -2.14 14.33 4.65
N ARG A 71 -1.01 14.90 5.08
CA ARG A 71 -0.16 15.77 4.24
C ARG A 71 0.63 15.01 3.18
N GLY A 72 0.83 13.71 3.35
CA GLY A 72 1.56 12.86 2.41
C GLY A 72 0.68 12.26 1.30
N LEU A 73 -0.65 12.39 1.43
CA LEU A 73 -1.66 11.95 0.46
C LEU A 73 -2.00 13.08 -0.52
#